data_AF-A0A662EI81-F1
#
_entry.id   AF-A0A662EI81-F1
#
_cell.length_a   1.000
_cell.length_b   1.000
_cell.length_c   1.000
_cell.angle_alpha   90.00
_cell.angle_beta   90.00
_cell.angle_gamma   90.00
#
_symmetry.space_group_name_H-M   'P 1'
#
loop_
_entity.id
_entity.type
_entity.pdbx_description
1 polymer ?
#
loop_
_entity_poly.entity_id
_entity_poly.type
_entity_poly.pdbx_seq_one_letter_code
_entity_poly.pdbx_strand_id
1 'polypeptide(L)' 'MLAKNPLDVDGLPSGLRDEEIARLGLIAELDAINLYQQLAQVAGDSTLKKVLLDIAREEKTHVGEFLAILLRLDREQ' A
#
# COMPACT_ATOMS: atom_id res chain seq x y z
N MET A 1 1.57 10.33 1.74
CA MET A 1 0.60 10.24 2.85
C MET A 1 -0.76 10.63 2.33
N LEU A 2 -1.62 9.63 2.15
CA LEU A 2 -2.98 9.76 1.65
C LEU A 2 -3.70 10.95 2.29
N ALA A 3 -3.79 12.05 1.54
CA ALA A 3 -4.60 13.19 1.89
C ALA A 3 -6.06 12.74 1.81
N LYS A 4 -6.73 12.63 2.97
CA LYS A 4 -8.18 12.34 3.15
C LYS A 4 -8.76 11.45 2.05
N ASN A 5 -8.82 10.15 2.31
CA ASN A 5 -9.45 9.20 1.39
C ASN A 5 -10.92 9.60 1.13
N PRO A 6 -11.28 10.16 -0.04
CA PRO A 6 -12.61 10.71 -0.28
C PRO A 6 -13.31 9.79 -1.27
N LEU A 7 -13.56 8.55 -0.88
CA LEU A 7 -14.36 7.66 -1.72
C LEU A 7 -15.57 7.21 -0.93
N ASP A 8 -16.70 7.75 -1.36
CA ASP A 8 -18.04 7.26 -1.07
C ASP A 8 -18.22 5.90 -1.77
N VAL A 9 -17.38 4.93 -1.38
CA VAL A 9 -17.38 3.55 -1.90
C VAL A 9 -18.72 2.87 -1.65
N ASP A 10 -19.48 3.40 -0.69
CA ASP A 10 -20.84 2.99 -0.36
C ASP A 10 -21.79 3.14 -1.55
N GLY A 11 -21.52 4.07 -2.48
CA GLY A 11 -22.30 4.28 -3.71
C GLY A 11 -21.88 3.45 -4.94
N LEU A 12 -20.74 2.75 -4.89
CA LEU A 12 -20.25 1.97 -6.05
C LEU A 12 -20.91 0.59 -6.16
N PRO A 13 -21.17 0.10 -7.39
CA PRO A 13 -21.45 -1.31 -7.65
C PRO A 13 -20.37 -2.21 -7.04
N SER A 14 -20.75 -3.39 -6.56
CA SER A 14 -19.86 -4.27 -5.79
C SER A 14 -18.54 -4.63 -6.50
N GLY A 15 -18.56 -4.86 -7.82
CA GLY A 15 -17.33 -5.14 -8.59
C GLY A 15 -16.34 -3.97 -8.59
N LEU A 16 -16.83 -2.76 -8.89
CA LEU A 16 -16.01 -1.54 -8.88
C LEU A 16 -15.54 -1.19 -7.47
N ARG A 17 -16.33 -1.52 -6.45
CA ARG A 17 -15.94 -1.32 -5.05
C ARG A 17 -14.72 -2.15 -4.68
N ASP A 18 -14.68 -3.43 -5.05
CA ASP A 18 -13.57 -4.31 -4.73
C ASP A 18 -12.28 -3.92 -5.49
N GLU A 19 -12.40 -3.47 -6.75
CA GLU A 19 -11.30 -2.91 -7.53
C GLU A 19 -10.68 -1.68 -6.84
N GLU A 20 -11.52 -0.72 -6.42
CA GLU A 20 -11.06 0.48 -5.73
C GLU A 20 -10.44 0.17 -4.36
N ILE A 21 -11.00 -0.79 -3.62
CA ILE A 21 -10.39 -1.26 -2.36
C ILE A 21 -8.99 -1.84 -2.61
N ALA A 22 -8.82 -2.66 -3.66
CA ALA A 22 -7.52 -3.22 -4.00
C ALA A 22 -6.51 -2.14 -4.45
N ARG A 23 -6.95 -1.16 -5.25
CA ARG A 23 -6.12 -0.01 -5.66
C ARG A 23 -5.67 0.82 -4.46
N LEU A 24 -6.58 1.09 -3.52
CA LEU A 24 -6.27 1.84 -2.31
C LEU A 24 -5.28 1.08 -1.41
N GLY A 25 -5.46 -0.22 -1.24
CA GLY A 25 -4.50 -1.09 -0.55
C GLY A 25 -3.12 -0.99 -1.17
N LEU A 26 -3.01 -1.22 -2.49
CA LEU A 26 -1.76 -1.11 -3.23
C LEU A 26 -1.06 0.25 -3.04
N ILE A 27 -1.81 1.36 -3.12
CA ILE A 27 -1.27 2.71 -2.92
C ILE A 27 -0.75 2.88 -1.48
N ALA A 28 -1.50 2.40 -0.49
CA ALA A 28 -1.10 2.47 0.91
C ALA A 28 0.22 1.73 1.16
N GLU A 29 0.39 0.54 0.59
CA GLU A 29 1.62 -0.24 0.74
C GLU A 29 2.82 0.43 0.07
N LEU A 30 2.63 1.00 -1.14
CA LEU A 30 3.68 1.77 -1.82
C LEU A 30 4.09 3.02 -1.02
N ASP A 31 3.12 3.73 -0.43
CA ASP A 31 3.37 4.86 0.46
C ASP A 31 4.13 4.42 1.72
N ALA A 32 3.76 3.27 2.30
CA ALA A 32 4.42 2.70 3.48
C ALA A 32 5.89 2.34 3.22
N ILE A 33 6.18 1.68 2.08
CA ILE A 33 7.57 1.38 1.66
C ILE A 33 8.40 2.67 1.63
N ASN A 34 7.91 3.69 0.93
CA ASN A 34 8.62 4.96 0.78
C ASN A 34 8.81 5.64 2.14
N LEU A 35 7.76 5.67 2.98
CA LEU A 35 7.80 6.25 4.32
C LEU A 35 8.87 5.57 5.18
N TYR A 36 8.83 4.25 5.30
CA TYR A 36 9.75 3.51 6.17
C TYR A 36 11.19 3.60 5.68
N GLN A 37 11.42 3.60 4.37
CA GLN A 37 12.77 3.83 3.82
C GLN A 37 13.29 5.24 4.13
N GLN A 38 12.46 6.28 4.01
CA GLN A 38 12.84 7.65 4.36
C GLN A 38 13.13 7.81 5.86
N LEU A 39 12.28 7.24 6.72
CA LEU A 39 12.49 7.23 8.17
C LEU A 39 13.79 6.48 8.54
N ALA A 40 14.08 5.36 7.88
CA ALA A 40 15.30 4.60 8.10
C ALA A 40 16.58 5.37 7.71
N GLN A 41 16.50 6.30 6.75
CA GLN A 41 17.64 7.15 6.36
C GLN A 41 18.00 8.17 7.43
N VAL A 42 17.02 8.67 8.20
CA VAL A 42 17.23 9.72 9.22
C VAL A 42 17.27 9.18 10.65
N ALA A 43 16.93 7.91 10.86
CA ALA A 43 16.98 7.27 12.17
C ALA A 43 18.42 7.16 12.70
N GLY A 44 18.65 7.68 13.92
CA GLY A 44 19.94 7.59 14.61
C GLY A 44 20.17 6.26 15.36
N ASP A 45 19.10 5.56 15.73
CA ASP A 45 19.18 4.25 16.38
C ASP A 45 19.28 3.12 15.33
N SER A 46 20.30 2.28 15.47
CA SER A 46 20.60 1.21 14.51
C SER A 46 19.58 0.06 14.53
N THR A 47 18.96 -0.19 15.68
CA THR A 47 17.93 -1.23 15.83
C THR A 47 16.65 -0.78 15.14
N LEU A 48 16.22 0.45 15.38
CA LEU A 48 15.07 1.05 14.72
C LEU A 48 15.26 1.12 13.20
N LYS A 49 16.44 1.52 12.74
CA LYS A 49 16.76 1.52 11.30
C LYS A 49 16.58 0.14 10.68
N LYS A 50 17.04 -0.92 11.35
CA LYS A 50 16.87 -2.29 10.87
C LYS A 50 15.40 -2.69 10.80
N VAL A 51 14.63 -2.41 11.85
CA VAL A 51 13.19 -2.68 11.89
C VAL A 51 12.45 -1.96 10.77
N LEU A 52 12.72 -0.67 10.55
CA LEU A 52 12.09 0.09 9.46
C LEU A 52 12.39 -0.48 8.07
N LEU A 53 13.62 -0.91 7.83
CA LEU A 53 14.00 -1.53 6.54
C LEU A 53 13.41 -2.93 6.36
N ASP A 54 13.29 -3.69 7.44
CA ASP A 54 12.65 -5.01 7.43
C ASP A 54 11.14 -4.87 7.15
N ILE A 55 10.45 -3.93 7.82
CA ILE A 55 9.03 -3.63 7.54
C ILE A 55 8.86 -3.16 6.09
N ALA A 56 9.68 -2.21 5.61
CA ALA A 56 9.62 -1.75 4.21
C ALA A 56 9.85 -2.88 3.19
N ARG A 57 10.51 -3.98 3.58
CA ARG A 57 10.66 -5.16 2.73
C ARG A 57 9.42 -6.04 2.77
N GLU A 58 8.76 -6.17 3.93
CA GLU A 58 7.51 -6.91 4.09
C GLU A 58 6.38 -6.28 3.27
N GLU A 59 6.24 -4.95 3.26
CA GLU A 59 5.19 -4.26 2.50
C GLU A 59 5.29 -4.51 0.98
N LYS A 60 6.47 -4.87 0.45
CA LYS A 60 6.61 -5.28 -0.96
C LYS A 60 5.85 -6.57 -1.28
N THR A 61 5.69 -7.44 -0.28
CA THR A 61 4.85 -8.63 -0.39
C THR A 61 3.39 -8.23 -0.48
N HIS A 62 2.93 -7.31 0.38
CA HIS A 62 1.56 -6.80 0.38
C HIS A 62 1.22 -6.06 -0.94
N VAL A 63 2.16 -5.29 -1.50
CA VAL A 63 2.07 -4.74 -2.86
C VAL A 63 1.77 -5.85 -3.88
N GLY A 64 2.50 -6.96 -3.81
CA GLY A 64 2.28 -8.11 -4.70
C GLY A 64 0.91 -8.76 -4.52
N GLU A 65 0.43 -8.88 -3.28
CA GLU A 65 -0.88 -9.45 -2.96
C GLU A 65 -2.03 -8.59 -3.52
N PHE A 66 -1.98 -7.27 -3.29
CA PHE A 66 -2.98 -6.36 -3.86
C PHE A 66 -2.92 -6.31 -5.38
N LEU A 67 -1.73 -6.31 -5.98
CA LEU A 67 -1.58 -6.35 -7.43
C LEU A 67 -2.17 -7.64 -8.03
N ALA A 68 -1.94 -8.80 -7.39
CA ALA A 68 -2.48 -10.07 -7.85
C ALA A 68 -4.02 -10.11 -7.78
N ILE A 69 -4.63 -9.48 -6.77
CA ILE A 69 -6.08 -9.30 -6.70
C ILE A 69 -6.55 -8.36 -7.82
N LEU A 70 -5.86 -7.23 -8.01
CA LEU A 70 -6.27 -6.22 -8.98
C LEU A 70 -6.23 -6.76 -10.42
N LEU A 71 -5.21 -7.53 -10.80
CA LEU A 71 -5.13 -8.24 -12.09
C LEU A 71 -6.27 -9.24 -12.33
N ARG A 72 -6.93 -9.72 -11.26
CA ARG A 72 -8.10 -10.61 -11.36
C ARG A 72 -9.41 -9.84 -11.49
N LEU A 73 -9.51 -8.67 -10.86
CA LEU A 73 -10.73 -7.88 -10.80
C LEU A 73 -10.86 -6.94 -12.00
N ASP A 74 -9.75 -6.31 -12.40
CA ASP A 74 -9.68 -5.36 -13.50
C ASP A 74 -8.80 -5.93 -14.64
N ARG A 75 -9.39 -6.05 -15.84
CA ARG A 75 -8.71 -6.62 -17.01
C ARG A 75 -7.78 -5.65 -17.73
N GLU A 76 -7.85 -4.35 -17.43
CA GLU A 76 -6.99 -3.34 -18.04
C GLU A 76 -5.68 -3.11 -17.27
N GLN A 77 -5.54 -3.72 -16.09
CA GLN A 77 -4.31 -3.70 -15.28
C GLN A 77 -3.27 -4.69 -15.77
#